data_AF-A0A3A1UMV9-F1
#
_entry.id   AF-A0A3A1UMV9-F1
#
_cell.length_a   1.000
_cell.length_b   1.000
_cell.length_c   1.000
_cell.angle_alpha   90.00
_cell.angle_beta   90.00
_cell.angle_gamma   90.00
#
_symmetry.space_group_name_H-M   'P 1'
#
loop_
_entity.id
_entity.type
_entity.pdbx_description
1 polymer ?
#
loop_
_entity_poly.entity_id
_entity_poly.type
_entity_poly.pdbx_seq_one_letter_code
_entity_poly.pdbx_strand_id
1 'polypeptide(L)'
;MSTFKTYFTITCMSFTFLILIYALLSELGLFSPMTMNEILLYFLMTLCGSVLIALTDRLPISNGPVNSLVRILDVAVSVFGIGIAFDLFPLEWSYILPIIGMILIIYVGVSAVVMIKGKADASEINKQLSRRMQQPNKAGGEKHE
;
A
#
# COMPACT_ATOMS: atom_id res chain seq x y z
N MET A 1 13.02 -6.82 3.66
CA MET A 1 11.80 -7.58 3.31
C MET A 1 11.91 -8.04 1.85
N SER A 2 11.45 -9.24 1.48
CA SER A 2 11.41 -9.63 0.05
C SER A 2 10.40 -8.76 -0.69
N THR A 3 10.73 -8.32 -1.91
CA THR A 3 9.90 -7.48 -2.78
C THR A 3 8.46 -8.01 -2.88
N PHE A 4 8.29 -9.33 -3.00
CA PHE A 4 6.97 -9.97 -3.02
C PHE A 4 6.16 -9.72 -1.76
N LYS A 5 6.78 -9.87 -0.57
CA LYS A 5 6.09 -9.67 0.72
C LYS A 5 5.62 -8.22 0.87
N THR A 6 6.38 -7.26 0.35
CA THR A 6 6.02 -5.84 0.38
C THR A 6 4.78 -5.59 -0.46
N TYR A 7 4.76 -6.00 -1.73
CA TYR A 7 3.59 -5.79 -2.60
C TYR A 7 2.35 -6.56 -2.12
N PHE A 8 2.53 -7.80 -1.63
CA PHE A 8 1.43 -8.55 -1.02
C PHE A 8 0.85 -7.80 0.19
N THR A 9 1.71 -7.24 1.05
CA THR A 9 1.25 -6.42 2.18
C THR A 9 0.50 -5.18 1.71
N ILE A 10 0.98 -4.51 0.66
CA ILE A 10 0.30 -3.35 0.08
C ILE A 10 -1.09 -3.74 -0.41
N THR A 11 -1.22 -4.79 -1.21
CA THR A 11 -2.53 -5.26 -1.72
C THR A 11 -3.50 -5.56 -0.57
N CYS A 12 -3.06 -6.33 0.43
CA CYS A 12 -3.90 -6.67 1.57
C CYS A 12 -4.32 -5.42 2.35
N MET A 13 -3.39 -4.52 2.68
CA MET A 13 -3.73 -3.30 3.43
C MET A 13 -4.63 -2.38 2.62
N SER A 14 -4.38 -2.19 1.32
CA SER A 14 -5.25 -1.41 0.43
C SER A 14 -6.67 -1.95 0.41
N PHE A 15 -6.83 -3.26 0.27
CA PHE A 15 -8.13 -3.91 0.31
C PHE A 15 -8.81 -3.77 1.68
N THR A 16 -8.07 -3.97 2.77
CA THR A 16 -8.60 -3.79 4.13
C THR A 16 -9.07 -2.35 4.37
N PHE A 17 -8.29 -1.34 3.99
CA PHE A 17 -8.70 0.07 4.10
C PHE A 17 -9.96 0.36 3.28
N LEU A 18 -10.02 -0.14 2.04
CA LEU A 18 -11.18 0.03 1.17
C LEU A 18 -12.45 -0.53 1.84
N ILE A 19 -12.39 -1.78 2.31
CA ILE A 19 -13.54 -2.44 2.95
C ILE A 19 -13.91 -1.76 4.26
N LEU A 20 -12.95 -1.32 5.07
CA LEU A 20 -13.23 -0.60 6.32
C LEU A 20 -13.92 0.74 6.06
N ILE A 21 -13.42 1.54 5.13
CA ILE A 21 -14.04 2.83 4.79
C ILE A 21 -15.45 2.58 4.24
N TYR A 22 -15.61 1.60 3.37
CA TYR A 22 -16.93 1.25 2.85
C TYR A 22 -17.90 0.83 3.96
N ALA A 23 -17.47 -0.05 4.87
CA ALA A 23 -18.29 -0.50 5.99
C ALA A 23 -18.76 0.67 6.86
N LEU A 24 -17.86 1.63 7.15
CA LEU A 24 -18.22 2.85 7.88
C LEU A 24 -19.23 3.71 7.12
N LEU A 25 -19.03 3.90 5.81
CA LEU A 25 -19.95 4.69 4.99
C LEU A 25 -21.31 4.00 4.80
N SER A 26 -21.33 2.67 4.74
CA SER A 26 -22.56 1.88 4.70
C SER A 26 -23.33 1.97 6.02
N GLU A 27 -22.65 1.92 7.16
CA GLU A 27 -23.27 2.10 8.49
C GLU A 27 -23.89 3.50 8.64
N LEU A 28 -23.27 4.53 8.05
CA LEU A 28 -23.81 5.89 8.00
C LEU A 28 -24.98 6.05 7.00
N GLY A 29 -25.38 4.98 6.31
CA GLY A 29 -26.46 4.99 5.31
C GLY A 29 -26.09 5.71 4.01
N LEU A 30 -24.81 5.99 3.78
CA LEU A 30 -24.34 6.70 2.58
C LEU A 30 -24.15 5.76 1.39
N PHE A 31 -23.91 4.47 1.63
CA PHE A 31 -23.77 3.44 0.60
C PHE A 31 -24.67 2.24 0.84
N SER A 32 -25.12 1.63 -0.26
CA SER A 32 -25.85 0.36 -0.23
C SER A 32 -24.93 -0.80 0.18
N PRO A 33 -25.47 -1.93 0.64
CA PRO A 33 -24.67 -3.12 0.90
C PRO A 33 -23.97 -3.60 -0.37
N MET A 34 -22.68 -3.94 -0.24
CA MET A 34 -21.86 -4.41 -1.35
C MET A 34 -22.25 -5.85 -1.72
N THR A 35 -22.40 -6.12 -3.01
CA THR A 35 -22.58 -7.49 -3.51
C THR A 35 -21.26 -8.24 -3.52
N MET A 36 -21.32 -9.57 -3.51
CA MET A 36 -20.11 -10.41 -3.56
C MET A 36 -19.28 -10.17 -4.83
N ASN A 37 -19.94 -9.86 -5.95
CA ASN A 37 -19.27 -9.55 -7.21
C ASN A 37 -18.48 -8.25 -7.14
N GLU A 38 -19.05 -7.20 -6.52
CA GLU A 38 -18.37 -5.92 -6.32
C GLU A 38 -17.15 -6.07 -5.40
N ILE A 39 -17.26 -6.86 -4.33
CA ILE A 39 -16.13 -7.17 -3.44
C ILE A 39 -14.97 -7.80 -4.23
N LEU A 40 -15.27 -8.78 -5.09
CA LEU A 40 -14.26 -9.43 -5.94
C LEU A 40 -13.66 -8.46 -6.96
N LEU A 41 -14.46 -7.56 -7.53
CA LEU A 41 -13.97 -6.52 -8.45
C LEU A 41 -13.07 -5.51 -7.75
N TYR A 42 -13.40 -5.07 -6.53
CA TYR A 42 -12.52 -4.22 -5.75
C TYR A 42 -11.23 -4.93 -5.36
N PHE A 43 -11.29 -6.22 -5.02
CA PHE A 43 -10.09 -7.02 -4.83
C PHE A 43 -9.23 -7.05 -6.10
N LEU A 44 -9.84 -7.29 -7.26
CA LEU A 44 -9.14 -7.25 -8.55
C LEU A 44 -8.50 -5.88 -8.82
N MET A 45 -9.20 -4.78 -8.53
CA MET A 45 -8.64 -3.42 -8.65
C MET A 45 -7.40 -3.21 -7.78
N THR A 46 -7.44 -3.67 -6.52
CA THR A 46 -6.28 -3.56 -5.62
C THR A 46 -5.12 -4.43 -6.08
N LEU A 47 -5.39 -5.61 -6.63
CA LEU A 47 -4.37 -6.50 -7.19
C LEU A 47 -3.72 -5.88 -8.43
N CYS A 48 -4.52 -5.44 -9.41
CA CYS A 48 -4.03 -4.78 -10.62
C CYS A 48 -3.24 -3.50 -10.29
N GLY A 49 -3.73 -2.68 -9.37
CA GLY A 49 -3.02 -1.47 -8.93
C GLY A 49 -1.66 -1.82 -8.31
N SER A 50 -1.59 -2.87 -7.49
CA SER A 50 -0.32 -3.33 -6.89
C SER A 50 0.65 -3.87 -7.95
N VAL A 51 0.15 -4.55 -8.98
CA VAL A 51 0.96 -5.02 -10.11
C VAL A 51 1.50 -3.84 -10.92
N LEU A 52 0.66 -2.84 -11.23
CA LEU A 52 1.09 -1.63 -11.92
C LEU A 52 2.18 -0.89 -11.14
N ILE A 53 1.98 -0.69 -9.83
CA ILE A 53 3.00 -0.10 -8.95
C ILE A 53 4.30 -0.92 -8.98
N ALA A 54 4.22 -2.25 -8.97
CA ALA A 54 5.40 -3.10 -9.03
C ALA A 54 6.16 -2.97 -10.37
N LEU A 55 5.46 -2.64 -11.47
CA LEU A 55 6.07 -2.35 -12.76
C LEU A 55 6.67 -0.94 -12.78
N THR A 56 5.96 0.07 -12.28
CA THR A 56 6.45 1.46 -12.27
C THR A 56 7.59 1.69 -11.29
N ASP A 57 7.64 0.95 -10.18
CA ASP A 57 8.76 0.96 -9.23
C ASP A 57 10.08 0.45 -9.84
N ARG A 58 10.03 -0.24 -10.99
CA ARG A 58 11.23 -0.62 -11.76
C ARG A 58 11.84 0.55 -12.52
N LEU A 59 11.10 1.64 -12.70
CA LEU A 59 11.59 2.83 -13.38
C LEU A 59 12.50 3.63 -12.43
N PRO A 60 13.65 4.15 -12.91
CA PRO A 60 14.61 4.89 -12.07
C PRO A 60 14.13 6.32 -11.80
N ILE A 61 13.01 6.47 -11.10
CA ILE A 61 12.46 7.77 -10.71
C ILE A 61 13.10 8.20 -9.39
N SER A 62 14.06 9.12 -9.44
CA SER A 62 14.77 9.63 -8.25
C SER A 62 13.93 10.56 -7.38
N ASN A 63 12.89 11.19 -7.95
CA ASN A 63 12.15 12.25 -7.29
C ASN A 63 10.97 11.67 -6.50
N GLY A 64 11.06 11.73 -5.16
CA GLY A 64 10.02 11.21 -4.26
C GLY A 64 8.60 11.68 -4.56
N PRO A 65 8.33 12.99 -4.77
CA PRO A 65 7.00 13.48 -5.10
C PRO A 65 6.47 12.94 -6.44
N VAL A 66 7.35 12.84 -7.44
CA VAL A 66 7.00 12.32 -8.77
C VAL A 66 6.67 10.83 -8.67
N ASN A 67 7.47 10.06 -7.93
CA ASN A 67 7.20 8.65 -7.68
C ASN A 67 5.84 8.45 -6.99
N SER A 68 5.52 9.30 -6.00
CA SER A 68 4.23 9.25 -5.33
C SER A 68 3.07 9.55 -6.27
N LEU A 69 3.23 10.52 -7.18
CA LEU A 69 2.21 10.86 -8.16
C LEU A 69 2.00 9.71 -9.18
N VAL A 70 3.08 9.08 -9.64
CA VAL A 70 3.00 7.90 -10.52
C VAL A 70 2.23 6.77 -9.85
N ARG A 71 2.52 6.46 -8.59
CA ARG A 71 1.78 5.40 -7.86
C ARG A 71 0.30 5.72 -7.69
N ILE A 72 -0.07 6.98 -7.45
CA ILE A 72 -1.47 7.41 -7.41
C ILE A 72 -2.13 7.20 -8.78
N LEU A 73 -1.42 7.54 -9.87
CA LEU A 73 -1.90 7.30 -11.22
C LEU A 73 -2.07 5.82 -11.53
N ASP A 74 -1.16 4.95 -11.08
CA ASP A 74 -1.29 3.49 -11.25
C ASP A 74 -2.57 2.95 -10.60
N VAL A 75 -2.87 3.42 -9.38
CA VAL A 75 -4.12 3.06 -8.69
C VAL A 75 -5.33 3.61 -9.44
N ALA A 76 -5.28 4.87 -9.88
CA ALA A 76 -6.38 5.48 -10.63
C ALA A 76 -6.64 4.74 -11.95
N VAL A 77 -5.59 4.42 -12.71
CA VAL A 77 -5.71 3.64 -13.95
C VAL A 77 -6.32 2.26 -13.69
N SER A 78 -5.94 1.59 -12.60
CA SER A 78 -6.55 0.32 -12.22
C SER A 78 -8.05 0.45 -11.90
N VAL A 79 -8.41 1.42 -11.04
CA VAL A 79 -9.79 1.63 -10.59
C VAL A 79 -10.69 2.08 -11.75
N PHE A 80 -10.27 3.07 -12.53
CA PHE A 80 -11.04 3.54 -13.68
C PHE A 80 -11.04 2.53 -14.82
N GLY A 81 -9.92 1.86 -15.10
CA GLY A 81 -9.85 0.84 -16.15
C GLY A 81 -10.81 -0.32 -15.92
N ILE A 82 -10.80 -0.90 -14.71
CA ILE A 82 -11.73 -1.98 -14.35
C ILE A 82 -13.15 -1.41 -14.18
N GLY A 83 -13.30 -0.23 -13.59
CA GLY A 83 -14.60 0.40 -13.39
C GLY A 83 -15.35 0.61 -14.70
N ILE A 84 -14.66 1.09 -15.74
CA ILE A 84 -15.22 1.26 -17.09
C ILE A 84 -15.47 -0.09 -17.76
N ALA A 85 -14.53 -1.03 -17.66
CA ALA A 85 -14.66 -2.33 -18.32
C ALA A 85 -15.84 -3.17 -17.81
N PHE A 86 -16.25 -2.95 -16.56
CA PHE A 86 -17.35 -3.67 -15.90
C PHE A 86 -18.57 -2.78 -15.60
N ASP A 87 -18.61 -1.55 -16.14
CA ASP A 87 -19.72 -0.58 -15.99
C ASP A 87 -20.12 -0.33 -14.52
N LEU A 88 -19.12 -0.21 -13.64
CA LEU A 88 -19.33 -0.07 -12.18
C LEU A 88 -19.84 1.31 -11.77
N PHE A 89 -19.54 2.33 -12.55
CA PHE A 89 -19.98 3.70 -12.30
C PHE A 89 -19.98 4.50 -13.61
N PRO A 90 -20.90 5.47 -13.74
CA PRO A 90 -20.92 6.36 -14.90
C PRO A 90 -19.71 7.31 -14.89
N LEU A 91 -19.22 7.66 -16.08
CA LEU A 91 -18.12 8.61 -16.30
C LEU A 91 -18.56 10.07 -16.18
N GLU A 92 -19.28 10.38 -15.11
CA GLU A 92 -19.70 11.74 -14.79
C GLU A 92 -18.83 12.32 -13.66
N TRP A 93 -18.58 13.63 -13.72
CA TRP A 93 -17.74 14.33 -12.74
C TRP A 93 -18.22 14.18 -11.29
N SER A 94 -19.53 14.02 -11.11
CA SER A 94 -20.20 13.74 -9.82
C SER A 94 -19.71 12.45 -9.16
N TYR A 95 -19.30 11.44 -9.96
CA TYR A 95 -18.80 10.15 -9.47
C TYR A 95 -17.27 10.08 -9.49
N ILE A 96 -16.64 10.67 -10.51
CA ILE A 96 -15.18 10.69 -10.66
C ILE A 96 -14.52 11.37 -9.45
N LEU A 97 -15.04 12.51 -9.01
CA LEU A 97 -14.41 13.31 -7.94
C LEU A 97 -14.40 12.57 -6.57
N PRO A 98 -15.52 11.97 -6.10
CA PRO A 98 -15.50 11.10 -4.93
C PRO A 98 -14.54 9.91 -5.05
N ILE A 99 -14.48 9.26 -6.23
CA ILE A 99 -13.58 8.11 -6.44
C ILE A 99 -12.11 8.53 -6.30
N ILE A 100 -11.73 9.67 -6.88
CA ILE A 100 -10.37 10.23 -6.72
C ILE A 100 -10.10 10.52 -5.24
N GLY A 101 -11.06 11.11 -4.53
CA GLY A 101 -10.95 11.35 -3.08
C GLY A 101 -10.67 10.06 -2.29
N MET A 102 -11.41 8.99 -2.60
CA MET A 102 -11.23 7.68 -1.98
C MET A 102 -9.86 7.06 -2.29
N ILE A 103 -9.38 7.17 -3.53
CA ILE A 103 -8.03 6.72 -3.92
C ILE A 103 -6.98 7.42 -3.08
N LEU A 104 -7.08 8.74 -2.89
CA LEU A 104 -6.13 9.51 -2.10
C LEU A 104 -6.16 9.11 -0.61
N ILE A 105 -7.34 8.94 -0.02
CA ILE A 105 -7.49 8.53 1.38
C ILE A 105 -6.84 7.16 1.60
N ILE A 106 -7.14 6.19 0.74
CA ILE A 106 -6.57 4.84 0.83
C ILE A 106 -5.05 4.89 0.64
N TYR A 107 -4.56 5.64 -0.35
CA TYR A 107 -3.13 5.77 -0.62
C TYR A 107 -2.37 6.34 0.59
N VAL A 108 -2.90 7.40 1.21
CA VAL A 108 -2.30 7.99 2.42
C VAL A 108 -2.32 7.01 3.58
N GLY A 109 -3.44 6.31 3.81
CA GLY A 109 -3.57 5.31 4.87
C GLY A 109 -2.56 4.16 4.74
N VAL A 110 -2.45 3.60 3.53
CA VAL A 110 -1.49 2.52 3.24
C VAL A 110 -0.04 3.02 3.36
N SER A 111 0.25 4.22 2.83
CA SER A 111 1.58 4.81 2.93
C SER A 111 2.01 5.03 4.38
N ALA A 112 1.10 5.51 5.24
CA ALA A 112 1.36 5.69 6.66
C ALA A 112 1.73 4.37 7.35
N VAL A 113 0.97 3.30 7.09
CA VAL A 113 1.25 1.96 7.63
C VAL A 113 2.60 1.44 7.16
N VAL A 114 2.91 1.57 5.87
CA VAL A 114 4.20 1.12 5.31
C VAL A 114 5.36 1.91 5.92
N MET A 115 5.22 3.21 6.13
CA MET A 115 6.23 4.03 6.81
C MET A 115 6.45 3.59 8.26
N ILE A 116 5.38 3.32 9.01
CA ILE A 116 5.48 2.84 10.40
C ILE A 116 6.20 1.49 10.45
N LYS A 117 5.83 0.55 9.58
CA LYS A 117 6.51 -0.76 9.46
C LYS A 117 7.98 -0.59 9.10
N GLY A 118 8.30 0.27 8.14
CA GLY A 118 9.68 0.55 7.73
C GLY A 118 10.53 1.11 8.88
N LYS A 119 9.97 1.99 9.72
CA LYS A 119 10.65 2.50 10.93
C LYS A 119 10.88 1.41 11.98
N ALA A 120 9.89 0.54 12.19
CA ALA A 120 10.00 -0.58 13.13
C ALA A 120 11.09 -1.57 12.69
N ASP A 121 11.08 -1.96 11.42
CA ASP A 121 12.08 -2.86 10.82
C ASP A 121 13.50 -2.25 10.94
N ALA A 122 13.66 -0.96 10.65
CA ALA A 122 14.94 -0.28 10.77
C ALA A 122 15.45 -0.22 12.22
N SER A 123 14.56 0.02 13.19
CA SER A 123 14.89 0.01 14.62
C SER A 123 15.37 -1.36 15.08
N GLU A 124 14.73 -2.43 14.60
CA GLU A 124 15.11 -3.80 14.94
C GLU A 124 16.46 -4.19 14.35
N ILE A 125 16.73 -3.83 13.09
CA ILE A 125 18.04 -4.01 12.45
C ILE A 125 19.13 -3.27 13.24
N ASN A 126 18.89 -2.01 13.60
CA ASN A 126 19.85 -1.21 14.36
C ASN A 126 20.14 -1.85 15.73
N LYS A 127 19.10 -2.34 16.43
CA LYS A 127 19.25 -3.04 17.71
C LYS A 127 20.05 -4.34 17.58
N GLN A 128 19.84 -5.11 16.52
CA GLN A 128 20.62 -6.32 16.25
C GLN A 128 22.08 -5.98 15.91
N LEU A 129 22.33 -4.91 15.16
CA LEU A 129 23.68 -4.46 14.83
C LEU A 129 24.45 -4.00 16.08
N SER A 130 23.83 -3.20 16.95
CA SER A 130 24.45 -2.79 18.22
C SER A 130 24.78 -3.98 19.13
N ARG A 131 23.93 -5.00 19.17
CA ARG A 131 24.20 -6.24 19.93
C ARG A 131 25.39 -7.02 19.36
N ARG A 132 25.50 -7.12 18.03
CA ARG A 132 26.65 -7.77 17.37
C ARG A 132 27.95 -6.97 17.54
N MET A 133 27.88 -5.63 17.55
CA MET A 133 29.02 -4.74 17.80
C MET A 133 29.47 -4.68 19.28
N GLN A 134 28.63 -5.09 20.23
CA GLN A 134 29.01 -5.24 21.64
C GLN A 134 29.64 -6.61 21.97
N GLN A 135 29.47 -7.61 21.11
CA GLN A 135 30.08 -8.95 21.25
C GLN A 135 31.54 -9.14 20.78
N PRO A 136 32.23 -8.24 20.03
CA PRO A 136 33.63 -8.46 19.63
C PRO A 136 34.61 -8.30 20.80
N ASN A 137 34.23 -7.60 21.88
CA ASN A 137 35.15 -7.21 22.96
C ASN A 137 35.23 -8.21 24.14
N LYS A 138 34.57 -9.37 24.05
CA LYS A 138 34.65 -10.44 25.07
C LYS A 138 35.43 -11.68 24.62
N ALA A 139 35.95 -11.70 23.39
CA ALA A 139 36.70 -12.84 22.85
C ALA A 139 38.20 -12.58 22.62
N GLY A 140 38.71 -11.39 22.93
CA GLY A 140 40.11 -11.00 22.69
C GLY A 140 40.97 -10.84 23.94
N GLY A 141 40.51 -11.29 25.10
CA GLY A 141 41.16 -11.10 26.40
C GLY A 141 41.60 -12.39 27.08
N GLU A 142 42.22 -13.32 26.34
CA GLU A 142 42.98 -14.41 26.97
C GLU A 142 44.42 -14.44 26.46
N LYS A 143 45.31 -14.09 27.39
CA LYS A 143 46.67 -14.61 27.59
C LYS A 143 47.71 -14.31 26.51
N HIS A 144 48.57 -13.35 26.82
CA HIS A 144 50.01 -13.56 26.65
C HIS A 144 50.72 -13.22 27.96
N GLU A 145 51.32 -14.26 28.53
CA GLU A 145 52.39 -14.25 29.55
C GLU A 145 53.54 -13.32 29.17
#